data_AF-A0A7C5V799-F1
#
_entry.id   AF-A0A7C5V799-F1
#
_cell.length_a   1.000
_cell.length_b   1.000
_cell.length_c   1.000
_cell.angle_alpha   90.00
_cell.angle_beta   90.00
_cell.angle_gamma   90.00
#
_symmetry.space_group_name_H-M   'P 1'
#
loop_
_entity.id
_entity.type
_entity.pdbx_description
1 polymer ?
#
loop_
_entity_poly.entity_id
_entity_poly.type
_entity_poly.pdbx_seq_one_letter_code
_entity_poly.pdbx_strand_id
1 'polypeptide(L)'
;MNRMTRICLIVLSAFSAVVIAQTMNARIRKGDILEVRVLGHDVLSRNIMVQPDGTVNYPLIADVPIDGLYLEEFRDLLASQAMKFLGERPIITVAFSQSLAVRVTVLGMVQVPGEYLVPRSATIQGAVTQAGGFTPRAEIDHVRLIRGQEDQKETQIVNLRKFYETGDPSLLPELRDGDVISVPGLPGSNDIKVMGEVRSPGSYMAYVGANVLDVLYMAGGPTEKADLKKVRLISPSRQGKREEIIDLRNPAELGDTGLFPDVAPGDVLYVPVKPQFWKHFFTIAKDITSILLPIAMMIFYYRRYD
;
A
#
# COMPACT_ATOMS: atom_id res chain seq x y z
N MET A 1 -2.83 -46.69 34.70
CA MET A 1 -2.85 -45.22 34.52
C MET A 1 -1.72 -44.86 33.57
N ASN A 2 -2.06 -44.63 32.30
CA ASN A 2 -1.20 -44.94 31.14
C ASN A 2 -0.22 -43.83 30.76
N ARG A 3 0.94 -44.24 30.23
CA ARG A 3 2.02 -43.35 29.74
C ARG A 3 1.56 -42.32 28.68
N MET A 4 0.43 -42.55 28.00
CA MET A 4 -0.13 -41.58 27.03
C MET A 4 -0.70 -40.31 27.68
N THR A 5 -1.19 -40.38 28.93
CA THR A 5 -1.79 -39.21 29.59
C THR A 5 -0.75 -38.22 30.10
N ARG A 6 0.53 -38.63 30.22
CA ARG A 6 1.64 -37.75 30.63
C ARG A 6 2.24 -36.94 29.47
N ILE A 7 2.11 -37.41 28.23
CA ILE A 7 2.68 -36.74 27.05
C ILE A 7 1.77 -35.59 26.58
N CYS A 8 0.44 -35.74 26.71
CA CYS A 8 -0.51 -34.69 26.36
C CYS A 8 -0.41 -33.44 27.27
N LEU A 9 0.02 -33.62 28.53
CA LEU A 9 0.11 -32.54 29.52
C LEU A 9 1.39 -31.67 29.39
N ILE A 10 2.44 -32.19 28.75
CA ILE A 10 3.70 -31.46 28.52
C ILE A 10 3.63 -30.62 27.23
N VAL A 11 2.87 -31.05 26.23
CA VAL A 11 2.69 -30.28 24.99
C VAL A 11 1.72 -29.11 25.19
N LEU A 12 0.75 -29.25 26.09
CA LEU A 12 -0.22 -28.18 26.41
C LEU A 12 0.37 -27.05 27.28
N SER A 13 1.41 -27.32 28.07
CA SER A 13 2.10 -26.30 28.87
C SER A 13 3.14 -25.49 28.07
N ALA A 14 3.68 -26.07 26.99
CA ALA A 14 4.62 -25.38 26.11
C ALA A 14 3.94 -24.34 25.20
N PHE A 15 2.66 -24.53 24.86
CA PHE A 15 1.94 -23.61 23.96
C PHE A 15 1.49 -22.32 24.66
N SER A 16 1.28 -22.35 25.98
CA SER A 16 0.89 -21.16 26.75
C SER A 16 2.05 -20.22 27.07
N ALA A 17 3.29 -20.70 27.03
CA ALA A 17 4.47 -19.90 27.35
C ALA A 17 4.94 -19.00 26.17
N VAL A 18 4.64 -19.40 24.93
CA VAL A 18 5.10 -18.67 23.73
C VAL A 18 4.36 -17.35 23.53
N VAL A 19 3.11 -17.24 24.01
CA VAL A 19 2.30 -16.01 23.86
C VAL A 19 2.69 -14.92 24.87
N ILE A 20 3.27 -15.29 26.03
CA ILE A 20 3.61 -14.32 27.10
C ILE A 20 4.90 -13.54 26.80
N ALA A 21 5.79 -14.09 25.97
CA ALA A 21 7.12 -13.51 25.75
C ALA A 21 7.15 -12.24 24.89
N GLN A 22 6.09 -11.93 24.12
CA GLN A 22 6.15 -10.82 23.15
C GLN A 22 5.99 -9.42 23.76
N THR A 23 5.58 -9.30 25.02
CA THR A 23 5.52 -8.01 25.74
C THR A 23 6.79 -7.64 26.49
N MET A 24 7.84 -8.48 26.48
CA MET A 24 9.01 -8.31 27.36
C MET A 24 10.06 -7.28 26.89
N ASN A 25 9.96 -6.75 25.66
CA ASN A 25 10.96 -5.82 25.10
C ASN A 25 10.45 -4.38 24.87
N ALA A 26 9.35 -3.98 25.51
CA ALA A 26 8.87 -2.61 25.42
C ALA A 26 9.58 -1.72 26.46
N ARG A 27 10.17 -0.60 25.99
CA ARG A 27 10.72 0.45 26.85
C ARG A 27 9.64 1.42 27.31
N ILE A 28 9.70 1.77 28.58
CA ILE A 28 8.89 2.82 29.19
C ILE A 28 9.24 4.16 28.52
N ARG A 29 8.22 4.95 28.19
CA ARG A 29 8.37 6.33 27.73
C ARG A 29 7.53 7.29 28.55
N LYS A 30 7.89 8.56 28.47
CA LYS A 30 7.10 9.70 28.98
C LYS A 30 5.64 9.60 28.54
N GLY A 31 4.73 9.77 29.49
CA GLY A 31 3.28 9.67 29.28
C GLY A 31 2.70 8.25 29.36
N ASP A 32 3.53 7.21 29.44
CA ASP A 32 3.02 5.84 29.60
C ASP A 32 2.35 5.65 30.97
N ILE A 33 1.26 4.89 31.00
CA ILE A 33 0.57 4.52 32.24
C ILE A 33 0.93 3.06 32.56
N LEU A 34 1.54 2.85 33.71
CA LEU A 34 1.94 1.54 34.21
C LEU A 34 0.97 1.09 35.31
N GLU A 35 0.45 -0.12 35.21
CA GLU A 35 -0.22 -0.80 36.30
C GLU A 35 0.84 -1.53 37.14
N VAL A 36 0.96 -1.14 38.40
CA VAL A 36 1.82 -1.81 39.38
C VAL A 36 0.93 -2.59 40.33
N ARG A 37 1.16 -3.90 40.45
CA ARG A 37 0.51 -4.76 41.45
C ARG A 37 1.55 -5.34 42.38
N VAL A 38 1.33 -5.19 43.68
CA VAL A 38 2.17 -5.75 44.73
C VAL A 38 1.36 -6.79 45.48
N LEU A 39 1.78 -8.05 45.39
CA LEU A 39 1.05 -9.15 46.02
C LEU A 39 1.02 -8.96 47.55
N GLY A 40 -0.17 -9.12 48.13
CA GLY A 40 -0.39 -8.96 49.58
C GLY A 40 -0.41 -7.50 50.06
N HIS A 41 -0.24 -6.52 49.17
CA HIS A 41 -0.17 -5.10 49.52
C HIS A 41 -1.01 -4.24 48.57
N ASP A 42 -2.33 -4.30 48.71
CA ASP A 42 -3.29 -3.59 47.83
C ASP A 42 -3.11 -2.07 47.85
N VAL A 43 -2.69 -1.50 48.98
CA VAL A 43 -2.41 -0.04 49.11
C VAL A 43 -1.28 0.44 48.19
N LEU A 44 -0.35 -0.47 47.85
CA LEU A 44 0.75 -0.22 46.93
C LEU A 44 0.34 -0.49 45.48
N SER A 45 -0.67 -1.34 45.24
CA SER A 45 -1.16 -1.68 43.91
C SER A 45 -1.95 -0.53 43.29
N ARG A 46 -1.43 0.11 42.23
CA ARG A 46 -2.08 1.24 41.54
C ARG A 46 -1.54 1.48 40.14
N ASN A 47 -2.28 2.29 39.38
CA ASN A 47 -1.81 2.84 38.12
C ASN A 47 -0.95 4.09 38.38
N ILE A 48 0.21 4.17 37.75
CA ILE A 48 1.13 5.31 37.77
C ILE A 48 1.37 5.83 36.37
N MET A 49 1.49 7.14 36.22
CA MET A 49 1.79 7.80 34.95
C MET A 49 3.25 8.27 34.96
N VAL A 50 3.97 7.98 33.88
CA VAL A 50 5.33 8.52 33.67
C VAL A 50 5.21 10.00 33.33
N GLN A 51 5.75 10.86 34.20
CA GLN A 51 5.68 12.31 34.06
C GLN A 51 6.45 12.81 32.82
N PRO A 52 6.17 14.04 32.32
CA PRO A 52 6.86 14.60 31.15
C PRO A 52 8.38 14.77 31.30
N ASP A 53 8.86 14.88 32.54
CA ASP A 53 10.27 14.89 32.90
C ASP A 53 10.93 13.49 32.82
N GLY A 54 10.14 12.42 32.62
CA GLY A 54 10.60 11.04 32.57
C GLY A 54 10.64 10.34 33.92
N THR A 55 10.10 10.96 34.98
CA THR A 55 10.07 10.40 36.33
C THR A 55 8.74 9.75 36.65
N VAL A 56 8.68 9.04 37.77
CA VAL A 56 7.42 8.53 38.32
C VAL A 56 7.31 8.80 39.81
N ASN A 57 6.09 9.06 40.25
CA ASN A 57 5.76 9.17 41.66
C ASN A 57 4.98 7.92 42.09
N TYR A 58 5.60 7.10 42.93
CA TYR A 58 5.02 5.88 43.47
C TYR A 58 5.24 5.84 44.99
N PRO A 59 4.30 5.30 45.80
CA PRO A 59 4.54 5.17 47.23
C PRO A 59 5.88 4.47 47.49
N LEU A 60 6.71 5.04 48.38
CA LEU A 60 8.07 4.62 48.72
C LEU A 60 9.18 5.09 47.76
N ILE A 61 8.84 5.61 46.57
CA ILE A 61 9.80 5.99 45.52
C ILE A 61 9.32 7.26 44.80
N ALA A 62 9.92 8.40 45.14
CA ALA A 62 9.67 9.67 44.48
C ALA A 62 10.76 9.98 43.45
N ASP A 63 10.35 10.59 42.33
CA ASP A 63 11.21 11.23 41.33
C ASP A 63 12.31 10.32 40.73
N VAL A 64 12.01 9.02 40.57
CA VAL A 64 12.95 8.10 39.93
C VAL A 64 12.82 8.21 38.41
N PRO A 65 13.94 8.43 37.67
CA PRO A 65 13.94 8.42 36.23
C PRO A 65 13.72 6.99 35.72
N ILE A 66 12.63 6.80 34.96
CA ILE A 66 12.27 5.49 34.40
C ILE A 66 12.12 5.52 32.88
N ASP A 67 12.21 6.70 32.26
CA ASP A 67 12.20 6.86 30.82
C ASP A 67 13.34 6.06 30.17
N GLY A 68 12.99 5.23 29.18
CA GLY A 68 13.92 4.37 28.46
C GLY A 68 14.23 3.03 29.14
N LEU A 69 13.81 2.80 30.39
CA LEU A 69 13.97 1.51 31.06
C LEU A 69 13.01 0.45 30.51
N TYR A 70 13.39 -0.81 30.60
CA TYR A 70 12.48 -1.94 30.42
C TYR A 70 11.61 -2.14 31.67
N LEU A 71 10.42 -2.71 31.47
CA LEU A 71 9.50 -3.03 32.58
C LEU A 71 10.16 -3.91 33.66
N GLU A 72 11.00 -4.85 33.25
CA GLU A 72 11.72 -5.75 34.15
C GLU A 72 12.74 -5.00 35.02
N GLU A 73 13.50 -4.08 34.42
CA GLU A 73 14.48 -3.25 35.12
C GLU A 73 13.78 -2.36 36.16
N PHE A 74 12.65 -1.77 35.77
CA PHE A 74 11.84 -0.96 36.67
C PHE A 74 11.23 -1.80 37.80
N ARG A 75 10.70 -3.00 37.51
CA ARG A 75 10.19 -3.93 38.53
C ARG A 75 11.27 -4.28 39.55
N ASP A 76 12.48 -4.56 39.10
CA ASP A 76 13.58 -4.93 39.99
C ASP A 76 14.01 -3.75 40.86
N LEU A 77 14.03 -2.53 40.30
CA LEU A 77 14.26 -1.31 41.07
C LEU A 77 13.19 -1.11 42.15
N LEU A 78 11.91 -1.25 41.80
CA LEU A 78 10.79 -1.18 42.74
C LEU A 78 10.95 -2.22 43.87
N ALA A 79 11.28 -3.46 43.51
CA ALA A 79 11.44 -4.56 44.48
C ALA A 79 12.59 -4.30 45.46
N SER A 80 13.72 -3.77 44.98
CA SER A 80 14.88 -3.43 45.82
C SER A 80 14.59 -2.30 46.79
N GLN A 81 13.83 -1.28 46.38
CA GLN A 81 13.47 -0.19 47.27
C GLN A 81 12.37 -0.61 48.25
N ALA A 82 11.35 -1.33 47.78
CA ALA A 82 10.28 -1.86 48.63
C ALA A 82 10.81 -2.80 49.72
N MET A 83 11.86 -3.58 49.44
CA MET A 83 12.52 -4.43 50.44
C MET A 83 13.04 -3.64 51.66
N LYS A 84 13.56 -2.43 51.46
CA LYS A 84 14.05 -1.59 52.57
C LYS A 84 12.93 -1.13 53.51
N PHE A 85 11.71 -1.01 53.00
CA PHE A 85 10.55 -0.55 53.76
C PHE A 85 9.72 -1.70 54.32
N LEU A 86 9.57 -2.80 53.57
CA LEU A 86 8.73 -3.94 53.94
C LEU A 86 9.49 -5.03 54.72
N GLY A 87 10.82 -5.01 54.71
CA GLY A 87 11.66 -6.01 55.38
C GLY A 87 11.78 -7.35 54.63
N GLU A 88 10.97 -7.58 53.60
CA GLU A 88 11.01 -8.74 52.71
C GLU A 88 10.91 -8.30 51.24
N ARG A 89 11.29 -9.17 50.30
CA ARG A 89 11.23 -8.86 48.86
C ARG A 89 9.82 -9.19 48.34
N PRO A 90 8.96 -8.18 48.05
CA PRO A 90 7.61 -8.45 47.58
C PRO A 90 7.60 -8.97 46.14
N ILE A 91 6.55 -9.71 45.78
CA ILE A 91 6.27 -10.07 44.39
C ILE A 91 5.53 -8.89 43.74
N ILE A 92 6.20 -8.21 42.81
CA ILE A 92 5.68 -7.07 42.07
C ILE A 92 5.45 -7.46 40.62
N THR A 93 4.29 -7.12 40.07
CA THR A 93 3.98 -7.22 38.65
C THR A 93 3.82 -5.80 38.11
N VAL A 94 4.54 -5.47 37.04
CA VAL A 94 4.39 -4.20 36.32
C VAL A 94 3.94 -4.52 34.90
N ALA A 95 2.88 -3.86 34.45
CA ALA A 95 2.39 -3.95 33.08
C ALA A 95 1.97 -2.57 32.56
N PHE A 96 1.84 -2.39 31.26
CA PHE A 96 1.22 -1.19 30.72
C PHE A 96 -0.30 -1.27 30.96
N SER A 97 -0.87 -0.25 31.61
CA SER A 97 -2.30 -0.20 32.00
C SER A 97 -3.24 -0.10 30.79
N GLN A 98 -2.76 0.50 29.70
CA GLN A 98 -3.43 0.53 28.41
C GLN A 98 -2.39 0.22 27.33
N SER A 99 -2.76 -0.62 26.35
CA SER A 99 -1.94 -0.79 25.16
C SER A 99 -1.87 0.57 24.46
N LEU A 100 -0.74 1.25 24.60
CA LEU A 100 -0.53 2.58 24.04
C LEU A 100 -0.84 2.49 22.56
N ALA A 101 -1.72 3.33 22.05
CA ALA A 101 -1.99 3.41 20.62
C ALA A 101 -1.20 4.56 20.01
N VAL A 102 -0.70 4.37 18.80
CA VAL A 102 -0.10 5.42 17.98
C VAL A 102 -1.00 5.66 16.78
N ARG A 103 -1.08 6.92 16.35
CA ARG A 103 -1.78 7.30 15.13
C ARG A 103 -0.82 7.19 13.96
N VAL A 104 -1.19 6.43 12.96
CA VAL A 104 -0.42 6.28 11.71
C VAL A 104 -1.31 6.54 10.51
N THR A 105 -0.72 7.04 9.43
CA THR A 105 -1.45 7.28 8.17
C THR A 105 -1.02 6.24 7.15
N VAL A 106 -1.96 5.49 6.58
CA VAL A 106 -1.69 4.48 5.54
C VAL A 106 -2.21 4.99 4.20
N LEU A 107 -1.33 5.12 3.22
CA LEU A 107 -1.61 5.69 1.90
C LEU A 107 -1.15 4.75 0.77
N GLY A 108 -1.76 4.91 -0.40
CA GLY A 108 -1.37 4.23 -1.63
C GLY A 108 -2.16 2.93 -1.88
N MET A 109 -1.49 1.90 -2.37
CA MET A 109 -2.09 0.67 -2.90
C MET A 109 -2.55 -0.32 -1.81
N VAL A 110 -3.36 0.16 -0.86
CA VAL A 110 -4.06 -0.63 0.17
C VAL A 110 -5.57 -0.61 -0.08
N GLN A 111 -6.32 -1.53 0.54
CA GLN A 111 -7.78 -1.61 0.32
C GLN A 111 -8.51 -0.35 0.79
N VAL A 112 -8.17 0.14 2.00
CA VAL A 112 -8.76 1.34 2.58
C VAL A 112 -7.65 2.28 3.04
N PRO A 113 -7.26 3.28 2.24
CA PRO A 113 -6.33 4.32 2.69
C PRO A 113 -6.97 5.20 3.76
N GLY A 114 -6.17 5.67 4.73
CA GLY A 114 -6.68 6.54 5.80
C GLY A 114 -5.78 6.60 7.04
N GLU A 115 -6.27 7.28 8.08
CA GLU A 115 -5.66 7.29 9.40
C GLU A 115 -6.12 6.10 10.24
N TYR A 116 -5.18 5.49 10.97
CA TYR A 116 -5.41 4.34 11.81
C TYR A 116 -4.80 4.53 13.19
N LEU A 117 -5.55 4.11 14.21
CA LEU A 117 -5.02 3.90 15.56
C LEU A 117 -4.58 2.45 15.68
N VAL A 118 -3.29 2.26 15.84
CA VAL A 118 -2.66 0.94 15.98
C VAL A 118 -1.99 0.85 17.34
N PRO A 119 -1.88 -0.33 17.96
CA PRO A 119 -1.03 -0.51 19.14
C PRO A 119 0.39 -0.01 18.87
N ARG A 120 1.07 0.54 19.87
CA ARG A 120 2.46 1.04 19.77
C ARG A 120 3.45 -0.09 19.48
N SER A 121 3.09 -1.32 19.82
CA SER A 121 3.82 -2.54 19.45
C SER A 121 3.49 -3.03 18.02
N ALA A 122 2.59 -2.35 17.30
CA ALA A 122 2.25 -2.75 15.94
C ALA A 122 3.39 -2.42 14.97
N THR A 123 3.51 -3.29 13.98
CA THR A 123 4.42 -3.14 12.85
C THR A 123 3.69 -2.54 11.66
N ILE A 124 4.45 -2.16 10.61
CA ILE A 124 3.89 -1.75 9.32
C ILE A 124 2.89 -2.78 8.79
N GLN A 125 3.18 -4.08 8.94
CA GLN A 125 2.27 -5.14 8.51
C GLN A 125 0.94 -5.09 9.28
N GLY A 126 0.98 -4.88 10.59
CA GLY A 126 -0.22 -4.75 11.42
C GLY A 126 -1.09 -3.57 10.98
N ALA A 127 -0.47 -2.42 10.74
CA ALA A 127 -1.17 -1.22 10.24
C ALA A 127 -1.81 -1.45 8.86
N VAL A 128 -1.08 -2.06 7.91
CA VAL A 128 -1.64 -2.36 6.58
C VAL A 128 -2.74 -3.41 6.64
N THR A 129 -2.63 -4.39 7.54
CA THR A 129 -3.70 -5.38 7.76
C THR A 129 -4.97 -4.70 8.26
N GLN A 130 -4.86 -3.73 9.16
CA GLN A 130 -6.00 -2.92 9.62
C GLN A 130 -6.61 -2.07 8.50
N ALA A 131 -5.79 -1.66 7.52
CA ALA A 131 -6.24 -1.01 6.28
C ALA A 131 -6.87 -1.97 5.25
N GLY A 132 -7.16 -3.22 5.62
CA GLY A 132 -7.75 -4.24 4.76
C GLY A 132 -6.73 -5.00 3.90
N GLY A 133 -5.44 -4.76 4.09
CA GLY A 133 -4.36 -5.40 3.34
C GLY A 133 -3.99 -4.67 2.05
N PHE A 134 -3.07 -5.28 1.30
CA PHE A 134 -2.58 -4.76 0.03
C PHE A 134 -3.57 -5.00 -1.11
N THR A 135 -3.61 -4.08 -2.07
CA THR A 135 -4.26 -4.35 -3.36
C THR A 135 -3.38 -5.27 -4.22
N PRO A 136 -3.93 -5.96 -5.24
CA PRO A 136 -3.14 -6.85 -6.12
C PRO A 136 -1.99 -6.16 -6.86
N ARG A 137 -2.06 -4.84 -7.05
CA ARG A 137 -1.07 -4.00 -7.76
C ARG A 137 -0.08 -3.29 -6.82
N ALA A 138 -0.09 -3.60 -5.53
CA ALA A 138 0.86 -3.02 -4.57
C ALA A 138 2.29 -3.53 -4.79
N GLU A 139 3.26 -2.63 -4.72
CA GLU A 139 4.69 -2.96 -4.67
C GLU A 139 5.14 -3.09 -3.21
N ILE A 140 4.99 -4.30 -2.67
CA ILE A 140 5.30 -4.62 -1.27
C ILE A 140 6.82 -4.68 -0.97
N ASP A 141 7.66 -4.58 -2.00
CA ASP A 141 9.11 -4.64 -1.90
C ASP A 141 9.72 -3.26 -1.56
N HIS A 142 8.96 -2.19 -1.82
CA HIS A 142 9.37 -0.80 -1.70
C HIS A 142 8.38 0.03 -0.86
N VAL A 143 7.81 -0.56 0.19
CA VAL A 143 6.92 0.19 1.10
C VAL A 143 7.73 1.26 1.80
N ARG A 144 7.23 2.49 1.84
CA ARG A 144 7.92 3.63 2.45
C ARG A 144 7.32 3.95 3.81
N LEU A 145 8.14 3.95 4.84
CA LEU A 145 7.83 4.52 6.14
C LEU A 145 8.42 5.92 6.20
N ILE A 146 7.56 6.93 6.32
CA ILE A 146 7.95 8.34 6.36
C ILE A 146 7.70 8.84 7.79
N ARG A 147 8.73 9.43 8.40
CA ARG A 147 8.71 9.91 9.78
C ARG A 147 9.18 11.35 9.86
N GLY A 148 8.54 12.14 10.72
CA GLY A 148 8.90 13.54 10.97
C GLY A 148 8.04 14.56 10.21
N GLN A 149 8.26 15.83 10.49
CA GLN A 149 7.58 16.96 9.84
C GLN A 149 8.41 17.54 8.68
N GLU A 150 7.83 18.43 7.87
CA GLU A 150 8.33 18.87 6.56
C GLU A 150 9.84 19.13 6.44
N ASP A 151 10.50 19.73 7.44
CA ASP A 151 11.94 20.04 7.41
C ASP A 151 12.87 18.87 7.81
N GLN A 152 12.35 17.80 8.41
CA GLN A 152 13.12 16.63 8.87
C GLN A 152 12.39 15.31 8.53
N LYS A 153 12.02 15.14 7.26
CA LYS A 153 11.41 13.89 6.79
C LYS A 153 12.47 12.80 6.59
N GLU A 154 12.43 11.79 7.44
CA GLU A 154 13.17 10.54 7.25
C GLU A 154 12.28 9.55 6.49
N THR A 155 12.76 9.02 5.36
CA THR A 155 12.06 7.98 4.59
C THR A 155 12.86 6.69 4.65
N GLN A 156 12.30 5.68 5.28
CA GLN A 156 12.84 4.32 5.32
C GLN A 156 12.10 3.43 4.32
N ILE A 157 12.83 2.74 3.46
CA ILE A 157 12.26 1.73 2.56
C ILE A 157 12.25 0.39 3.29
N VAL A 158 11.08 -0.24 3.31
CA VAL A 158 10.82 -1.51 3.98
C VAL A 158 10.37 -2.53 2.93
N ASN A 159 11.13 -3.61 2.84
CA ASN A 159 10.82 -4.73 1.95
C ASN A 159 10.01 -5.78 2.71
N LEU A 160 8.69 -5.74 2.54
CA LEU A 160 7.78 -6.66 3.21
C LEU A 160 7.76 -8.04 2.56
N ARG A 161 8.14 -8.17 1.28
CA ARG A 161 8.29 -9.49 0.64
C ARG A 161 9.31 -10.35 1.35
N LYS A 162 10.49 -9.79 1.66
CA LYS A 162 11.51 -10.49 2.44
C LYS A 162 10.96 -10.98 3.77
N PHE A 163 10.20 -10.14 4.47
CA PHE A 163 9.53 -10.54 5.71
C PHE A 163 8.56 -11.71 5.50
N TYR A 164 7.73 -11.72 4.44
CA TYR A 164 6.84 -12.84 4.15
C TYR A 164 7.57 -14.13 3.79
N GLU A 165 8.76 -14.03 3.19
CA GLU A 165 9.59 -15.17 2.82
C GLU A 165 10.38 -15.73 4.02
N THR A 166 10.91 -14.87 4.90
CA THR A 166 11.79 -15.27 6.00
C THR A 166 11.08 -15.40 7.34
N GLY A 167 9.98 -14.68 7.54
CA GLY A 167 9.31 -14.55 8.83
C GLY A 167 10.12 -13.76 9.87
N ASP A 168 11.18 -13.06 9.49
CA ASP A 168 12.08 -12.37 10.43
C ASP A 168 11.50 -11.02 10.90
N PRO A 169 11.06 -10.91 12.17
CA PRO A 169 10.43 -9.68 12.67
C PRO A 169 11.39 -8.50 12.77
N SER A 170 12.71 -8.71 12.73
CA SER A 170 13.69 -7.61 12.76
C SER A 170 13.64 -6.72 11.50
N LEU A 171 13.05 -7.24 10.42
CA LEU A 171 12.81 -6.52 9.17
C LEU A 171 11.63 -5.54 9.26
N LEU A 172 10.84 -5.60 10.34
CA LEU A 172 9.67 -4.77 10.55
C LEU A 172 9.99 -3.66 11.56
N PRO A 173 10.17 -2.40 11.13
CA PRO A 173 10.36 -1.30 12.06
C PRO A 173 9.09 -1.06 12.89
N GLU A 174 9.31 -0.68 14.15
CA GLU A 174 8.24 -0.21 15.03
C GLU A 174 7.65 1.11 14.52
N LEU A 175 6.34 1.22 14.67
CA LEU A 175 5.60 2.43 14.33
C LEU A 175 5.68 3.46 15.46
N ARG A 176 5.76 4.73 15.08
CA ARG A 176 5.69 5.90 15.96
C ARG A 176 4.47 6.73 15.60
N ASP A 177 4.06 7.53 16.58
CA ASP A 177 2.96 8.48 16.37
C ASP A 177 3.32 9.47 15.26
N GLY A 178 2.38 9.65 14.32
CA GLY A 178 2.56 10.49 13.14
C GLY A 178 3.29 9.82 11.97
N ASP A 179 3.66 8.54 12.06
CA ASP A 179 4.28 7.84 10.92
C ASP A 179 3.31 7.73 9.73
N VAL A 180 3.84 7.93 8.53
CA VAL A 180 3.10 7.77 7.27
C VAL A 180 3.65 6.56 6.51
N ILE A 181 2.79 5.57 6.30
CA ILE A 181 3.07 4.36 5.52
C ILE A 181 2.56 4.58 4.11
N SER A 182 3.47 4.74 3.15
CA SER A 182 3.14 4.87 1.73
C SER A 182 3.46 3.57 1.00
N VAL A 183 2.43 2.92 0.49
CA VAL A 183 2.52 1.71 -0.32
C VAL A 183 2.47 2.11 -1.80
N PRO A 184 3.60 2.11 -2.52
CA PRO A 184 3.56 2.38 -3.96
C PRO A 184 2.85 1.25 -4.71
N GLY A 185 2.30 1.58 -5.88
CA GLY A 185 1.98 0.55 -6.85
C GLY A 185 3.23 0.06 -7.59
N LEU A 186 3.13 -1.09 -8.23
CA LEU A 186 4.14 -1.62 -9.17
C LEU A 186 4.61 -0.54 -10.18
N PRO A 187 5.83 -0.66 -10.74
CA PRO A 187 6.33 0.28 -11.74
C PRO A 187 5.33 0.50 -12.88
N GLY A 188 5.02 1.79 -13.13
CA GLY A 188 3.98 2.19 -14.08
C GLY A 188 2.58 1.84 -13.61
N SER A 189 2.29 1.94 -12.30
CA SER A 189 0.94 1.79 -11.73
C SER A 189 0.46 2.93 -10.84
N ASN A 190 1.15 4.06 -10.85
CA ASN A 190 0.64 5.28 -10.19
C ASN A 190 0.07 6.29 -11.19
N ASP A 191 0.26 6.06 -12.49
CA ASP A 191 -0.16 6.90 -13.60
C ASP A 191 -0.80 6.04 -14.71
N ILE A 192 -1.68 6.64 -15.50
CA ILE A 192 -2.22 6.07 -16.74
C ILE A 192 -1.40 6.62 -17.89
N LYS A 193 -0.90 5.73 -18.74
CA LYS A 193 -0.04 6.13 -19.85
C LYS A 193 -0.85 6.21 -21.13
N VAL A 194 -0.94 7.40 -21.71
CA VAL A 194 -1.66 7.62 -22.97
C VAL A 194 -0.67 7.72 -24.12
N MET A 195 -0.88 6.91 -25.16
CA MET A 195 -0.01 6.78 -26.32
C MET A 195 -0.80 6.76 -27.63
N GLY A 196 -0.13 7.15 -28.72
CA GLY A 196 -0.68 7.09 -30.07
C GLY A 196 -1.28 8.42 -30.54
N GLU A 197 -2.35 8.34 -31.33
CA GLU A 197 -2.98 9.48 -32.01
C GLU A 197 -3.91 10.29 -31.09
N VAL A 198 -3.31 10.91 -30.08
CA VAL A 198 -3.97 11.89 -29.19
C VAL A 198 -3.27 13.23 -29.29
N ARG A 199 -3.94 14.33 -28.90
CA ARG A 199 -3.34 15.67 -28.98
C ARG A 199 -2.15 15.86 -28.05
N SER A 200 -2.21 15.25 -26.86
CA SER A 200 -1.14 15.31 -25.86
C SER A 200 -0.88 13.91 -25.32
N PRO A 201 0.04 13.14 -25.92
CA PRO A 201 0.47 11.86 -25.36
C PRO A 201 1.34 12.09 -24.12
N GLY A 202 1.22 11.22 -23.12
CA GLY A 202 1.91 11.42 -21.84
C GLY A 202 1.40 10.54 -20.71
N SER A 203 1.88 10.81 -19.50
CA SER A 203 1.42 10.17 -18.26
C SER A 203 0.41 11.06 -17.54
N TYR A 204 -0.70 10.46 -17.10
CA TYR A 204 -1.82 11.14 -16.46
C TYR A 204 -2.13 10.52 -15.11
N MET A 205 -2.49 11.35 -14.13
CA MET A 205 -2.84 10.85 -12.80
C MET A 205 -4.22 10.21 -12.83
N ALA A 206 -4.31 8.96 -12.37
CA ALA A 206 -5.58 8.28 -12.22
C ALA A 206 -6.29 8.76 -10.94
N TYR A 207 -7.57 9.10 -11.05
CA TYR A 207 -8.45 9.33 -9.90
C TYR A 207 -9.47 8.20 -9.79
N VAL A 208 -10.08 8.05 -8.62
CA VAL A 208 -11.04 6.99 -8.34
C VAL A 208 -12.27 7.16 -9.23
N GLY A 209 -12.63 6.12 -9.99
CA GLY A 209 -13.76 6.14 -10.92
C GLY A 209 -13.48 6.83 -12.27
N ALA A 210 -12.21 7.09 -12.59
CA ALA A 210 -11.83 7.55 -13.92
C ALA A 210 -12.14 6.47 -14.97
N ASN A 211 -12.70 6.88 -16.10
CA ASN A 211 -12.95 6.00 -17.24
C ASN A 211 -12.01 6.32 -18.42
N VAL A 212 -12.02 5.47 -19.45
CA VAL A 212 -11.17 5.66 -20.65
C VAL A 212 -11.43 7.01 -21.35
N LEU A 213 -12.68 7.49 -21.36
CA LEU A 213 -13.05 8.74 -22.02
C LEU A 213 -12.49 9.96 -21.27
N ASP A 214 -12.53 9.94 -19.94
CA ASP A 214 -11.97 10.97 -19.08
C ASP A 214 -10.47 11.15 -19.31
N VAL A 215 -9.75 10.03 -19.36
CA VAL A 215 -8.30 10.02 -19.65
C VAL A 215 -8.02 10.56 -21.04
N LEU A 216 -8.82 10.15 -22.03
CA LEU A 216 -8.68 10.64 -23.39
C LEU A 216 -8.95 12.14 -23.47
N TYR A 217 -9.89 12.65 -22.68
CA TYR A 217 -10.17 14.08 -22.55
C TYR A 217 -9.01 14.83 -21.90
N MET A 218 -8.43 14.31 -20.82
CA MET A 218 -7.22 14.84 -20.19
C MET A 218 -6.03 14.88 -21.16
N ALA A 219 -5.96 13.92 -22.09
CA ALA A 219 -4.98 13.89 -23.18
C ALA A 219 -5.27 14.87 -24.33
N GLY A 220 -6.25 15.77 -24.16
CA GLY A 220 -6.66 16.76 -25.15
C GLY A 220 -7.55 16.20 -26.26
N GLY A 221 -8.03 14.97 -26.12
CA GLY A 221 -8.84 14.27 -27.09
C GLY A 221 -8.04 13.59 -28.21
N PRO A 222 -8.71 12.77 -29.05
CA PRO A 222 -8.08 12.10 -30.18
C PRO A 222 -7.75 13.07 -31.31
N THR A 223 -6.73 12.76 -32.12
CA THR A 223 -6.45 13.49 -33.37
C THR A 223 -7.41 13.05 -34.48
N GLU A 224 -7.48 13.79 -35.58
CA GLU A 224 -8.33 13.42 -36.73
C GLU A 224 -7.93 12.09 -37.38
N LYS A 225 -6.66 11.69 -37.19
CA LYS A 225 -6.05 10.47 -37.72
C LYS A 225 -6.31 9.26 -36.81
N ALA A 226 -6.81 9.46 -35.60
CA ALA A 226 -7.05 8.42 -34.62
C ALA A 226 -8.15 7.43 -35.03
N ASP A 227 -7.89 6.13 -34.93
CA ASP A 227 -8.90 5.09 -35.12
C ASP A 227 -9.65 4.80 -33.81
N LEU A 228 -10.75 5.53 -33.62
CA LEU A 228 -11.62 5.39 -32.45
C LEU A 228 -12.35 4.04 -32.37
N LYS A 229 -12.31 3.21 -33.42
CA LYS A 229 -12.88 1.84 -33.42
C LYS A 229 -12.11 0.86 -32.56
N LYS A 230 -10.81 1.11 -32.42
CA LYS A 230 -9.83 0.12 -31.99
C LYS A 230 -8.94 0.68 -30.90
N VAL A 231 -9.49 1.51 -30.02
CA VAL A 231 -8.73 2.02 -28.89
C VAL A 231 -8.40 0.85 -27.98
N ARG A 232 -7.13 0.73 -27.58
CA ARG A 232 -6.63 -0.42 -26.82
C ARG A 232 -6.36 0.03 -25.39
N LEU A 233 -7.05 -0.58 -24.44
CA LEU A 233 -6.72 -0.49 -23.02
C LEU A 233 -5.87 -1.69 -22.65
N ILE A 234 -4.64 -1.44 -22.22
CA ILE A 234 -3.68 -2.47 -21.84
C ILE A 234 -3.45 -2.37 -20.34
N SER A 235 -4.05 -3.28 -19.59
CA SER A 235 -3.90 -3.34 -18.14
C SER A 235 -2.78 -4.33 -17.77
N PRO A 236 -1.77 -3.92 -16.99
CA PRO A 236 -0.78 -4.84 -16.45
C PRO A 236 -1.45 -5.81 -15.46
N SER A 237 -1.17 -7.11 -15.61
CA SER A 237 -1.68 -8.19 -14.77
C SER A 237 -0.53 -9.10 -14.30
N ARG A 238 -0.72 -9.80 -13.18
CA ARG A 238 0.30 -10.75 -12.66
C ARG A 238 0.60 -11.91 -13.61
N GLN A 239 -0.32 -12.22 -14.53
CA GLN A 239 -0.18 -13.29 -15.54
C GLN A 239 0.20 -12.77 -16.92
N GLY A 240 0.53 -11.48 -17.08
CA GLY A 240 0.88 -10.86 -18.36
C GLY A 240 0.15 -9.54 -18.60
N LYS A 241 -0.27 -9.28 -19.84
CA LYS A 241 -1.01 -8.08 -20.21
C LYS A 241 -2.43 -8.46 -20.59
N ARG A 242 -3.43 -7.84 -19.95
CA ARG A 242 -4.82 -7.90 -20.42
C ARG A 242 -4.99 -6.77 -21.43
N GLU A 243 -5.48 -7.11 -22.61
CA GLU A 243 -5.76 -6.15 -23.66
C GLU A 243 -7.24 -6.16 -23.98
N GLU A 244 -7.84 -4.98 -23.97
CA GLU A 244 -9.25 -4.76 -24.29
C GLU A 244 -9.36 -3.73 -25.41
N ILE A 245 -10.21 -4.03 -26.40
CA ILE A 245 -10.43 -3.17 -27.56
C ILE A 245 -11.78 -2.49 -27.40
N ILE A 246 -11.78 -1.16 -27.51
CA ILE A 246 -12.91 -0.28 -27.21
C ILE A 246 -13.26 0.52 -28.47
N ASP A 247 -14.55 0.53 -28.87
CA ASP A 247 -15.06 1.37 -29.97
C ASP A 247 -15.74 2.63 -29.41
N LEU A 248 -14.98 3.72 -29.36
CA LEU A 248 -15.43 5.02 -28.82
C LEU A 248 -16.40 5.78 -29.75
N ARG A 249 -16.90 5.18 -30.84
CA ARG A 249 -17.82 5.85 -31.78
C ARG A 249 -19.26 5.43 -31.62
N ASN A 250 -19.55 4.44 -30.78
CA ASN A 250 -20.90 3.94 -30.61
C ASN A 250 -21.74 4.94 -29.79
N PRO A 251 -22.78 5.59 -30.37
CA PRO A 251 -23.58 6.59 -29.66
C PRO A 251 -24.29 6.03 -28.42
N ALA A 252 -24.56 4.72 -28.40
CA ALA A 252 -25.13 4.03 -27.26
C ALA A 252 -24.19 4.02 -26.03
N GLU A 253 -22.88 4.12 -26.24
CA GLU A 253 -21.87 4.22 -25.18
C GLU A 253 -21.56 5.68 -24.81
N LEU A 254 -21.81 6.63 -25.72
CA LEU A 254 -21.60 8.07 -25.51
C LEU A 254 -22.74 8.76 -24.73
N GLY A 255 -23.95 8.19 -24.74
CA GLY A 255 -25.12 8.74 -24.05
C GLY A 255 -25.28 8.35 -22.59
N ASP A 256 -24.54 7.33 -22.13
CA ASP A 256 -24.61 6.78 -20.78
C ASP A 256 -23.18 6.60 -20.26
N THR A 257 -22.66 7.62 -19.57
CA THR A 257 -21.28 7.73 -19.06
C THR A 257 -20.82 6.57 -18.15
N GLY A 258 -21.70 5.62 -17.82
CA GLY A 258 -21.43 4.44 -17.01
C GLY A 258 -21.02 3.16 -17.77
N LEU A 259 -20.81 3.22 -19.10
CA LEU A 259 -20.48 2.03 -19.91
C LEU A 259 -19.03 1.95 -20.42
N PHE A 260 -18.23 3.01 -20.29
CA PHE A 260 -16.82 2.93 -20.65
C PHE A 260 -16.03 2.17 -19.58
N PRO A 261 -15.08 1.29 -19.94
CA PRO A 261 -14.27 0.60 -18.96
C PRO A 261 -13.56 1.59 -18.04
N ASP A 262 -13.63 1.32 -16.74
CA ASP A 262 -12.85 2.05 -15.75
C ASP A 262 -11.36 1.84 -16.03
N VAL A 263 -10.60 2.93 -15.93
CA VAL A 263 -9.15 2.86 -15.99
C VAL A 263 -8.58 2.74 -14.59
N ALA A 264 -7.63 1.85 -14.43
CA ALA A 264 -6.90 1.73 -13.19
C ALA A 264 -5.51 2.36 -13.32
N PRO A 265 -4.96 2.89 -12.21
CA PRO A 265 -3.56 3.29 -12.15
C PRO A 265 -2.65 2.19 -12.75
N GLY A 266 -1.90 2.57 -13.78
CA GLY A 266 -0.98 1.72 -14.54
C GLY A 266 -1.45 1.13 -15.83
N ASP A 267 -2.69 1.39 -16.20
CA ASP A 267 -3.17 1.02 -17.50
C ASP A 267 -2.51 1.90 -18.58
N VAL A 268 -2.31 1.30 -19.77
CA VAL A 268 -1.81 1.99 -20.95
C VAL A 268 -2.96 2.13 -21.94
N LEU A 269 -3.35 3.36 -22.23
CA LEU A 269 -4.33 3.68 -23.25
C LEU A 269 -3.60 3.96 -24.57
N TYR A 270 -3.76 3.09 -25.55
CA TYR A 270 -3.17 3.23 -26.87
C TYR A 270 -4.22 3.52 -27.94
N VAL A 271 -4.08 4.66 -28.61
CA VAL A 271 -4.97 5.11 -29.69
C VAL A 271 -4.29 4.88 -31.04
N PRO A 272 -4.70 3.88 -31.84
CA PRO A 272 -4.08 3.61 -33.14
C PRO A 272 -4.41 4.67 -34.20
N VAL A 273 -3.67 4.64 -35.30
CA VAL A 273 -3.93 5.43 -36.52
C VAL A 273 -4.95 4.71 -37.40
N LYS A 274 -5.86 5.45 -38.07
CA LYS A 274 -6.77 4.90 -39.09
C LYS A 274 -5.98 4.23 -40.23
N PRO A 275 -6.28 2.97 -40.59
CA PRO A 275 -5.61 2.30 -41.70
C PRO A 275 -5.91 3.03 -43.02
N GLN A 276 -4.87 3.52 -43.71
CA GLN A 276 -5.00 4.31 -44.95
C GLN A 276 -5.11 3.45 -46.23
N PHE A 277 -5.60 2.22 -46.13
CA PHE A 277 -5.55 1.21 -47.19
C PHE A 277 -6.14 1.70 -48.53
N TRP A 278 -7.24 2.45 -48.49
CA TRP A 278 -7.93 2.95 -49.69
C TRP A 278 -7.12 3.97 -50.49
N LYS A 279 -6.20 4.72 -49.87
CA LYS A 279 -5.40 5.71 -50.60
C LYS A 279 -4.45 5.05 -51.60
N HIS A 280 -3.85 3.92 -51.23
CA HIS A 280 -2.94 3.20 -52.13
C HIS A 280 -3.70 2.52 -53.28
N PHE A 281 -4.87 1.94 -52.99
CA PHE A 281 -5.71 1.32 -54.03
C PHE A 281 -6.16 2.34 -55.09
N PHE A 282 -6.62 3.53 -54.69
CA PHE A 282 -7.02 4.57 -55.63
C PHE A 282 -5.86 5.14 -56.44
N THR A 283 -4.65 5.24 -55.86
CA THR A 283 -3.46 5.65 -56.62
C THR A 283 -3.11 4.62 -57.69
N ILE A 284 -3.06 3.34 -57.33
CA ILE A 284 -2.79 2.24 -58.29
C ILE A 284 -3.87 2.17 -59.37
N ALA A 285 -5.14 2.28 -58.98
CA ALA A 285 -6.25 2.29 -59.94
C ALA A 285 -6.14 3.48 -60.90
N LYS A 286 -5.79 4.68 -60.40
CA LYS A 286 -5.55 5.88 -61.22
C LYS A 286 -4.39 5.67 -62.19
N ASP A 287 -3.27 5.12 -61.73
CA ASP A 287 -2.10 4.85 -62.57
C ASP A 287 -2.44 3.83 -63.67
N ILE A 288 -3.14 2.75 -63.35
CA ILE A 288 -3.61 1.75 -64.32
C ILE A 288 -4.55 2.40 -65.35
N THR A 289 -5.53 3.18 -64.90
CA THR A 289 -6.44 3.86 -65.84
C THR A 289 -5.71 4.86 -66.74
N SER A 290 -4.67 5.54 -66.24
CA SER A 290 -3.88 6.49 -67.04
C SER A 290 -3.04 5.83 -68.13
N ILE A 291 -2.66 4.55 -67.96
CA ILE A 291 -1.93 3.76 -68.97
C ILE A 291 -2.91 3.10 -69.95
N LEU A 292 -4.04 2.59 -69.47
CA LEU A 292 -5.00 1.86 -70.31
C LEU A 292 -5.82 2.77 -71.22
N LEU A 293 -6.18 3.99 -70.80
CA LEU A 293 -6.99 4.91 -71.60
C LEU A 293 -6.33 5.28 -72.94
N PRO A 294 -5.05 5.69 -72.98
CA PRO A 294 -4.35 6.01 -74.23
C PRO A 294 -4.24 4.79 -75.17
N ILE A 295 -3.98 3.60 -74.61
CA ILE A 295 -3.89 2.36 -75.39
C ILE A 295 -5.25 2.02 -76.00
N ALA A 296 -6.34 2.12 -75.23
CA ALA A 296 -7.69 1.91 -75.72
C ALA A 296 -8.08 2.94 -76.78
N MET A 297 -7.73 4.22 -76.59
CA MET A 297 -7.94 5.26 -77.60
C MET A 297 -7.13 5.01 -78.87
N MET A 298 -5.88 4.53 -78.76
CA MET A 298 -5.04 4.19 -79.90
C MET A 298 -5.63 3.02 -80.70
N ILE A 299 -6.08 1.96 -80.03
CA ILE A 299 -6.77 0.83 -80.66
C ILE A 299 -8.06 1.28 -81.34
N PHE A 300 -8.86 2.13 -80.69
CA PHE A 300 -10.08 2.67 -81.25
C PHE A 300 -9.84 3.56 -82.48
N TYR A 301 -8.82 4.42 -82.41
CA TYR A 301 -8.42 5.28 -83.52
C TYR A 301 -7.99 4.46 -84.74
N TYR A 302 -7.14 3.43 -84.54
CA TYR A 302 -6.68 2.57 -85.63
C TYR A 302 -7.83 1.82 -86.29
N ARG A 303 -8.77 1.30 -85.51
CA ARG A 303 -9.95 0.57 -86.01
C ARG A 303 -10.96 1.46 -86.77
N ARG A 304 -10.88 2.79 -86.65
CA ARG A 304 -11.78 3.74 -87.33
C ARG A 304 -11.27 4.12 -88.73
N TYR A 305 -9.98 3.94 -89.00
CA TYR A 305 -9.31 4.43 -90.21
C TYR A 305 -8.80 3.33 -91.17
N ASP A 306 -8.97 2.05 -90.81
CA ASP A 306 -8.97 0.90 -91.73
C ASP A 306 -10.42 0.59 -92.20
#